data_AF-A0A2P5DVN7-F1
#
_entry.id   AF-A0A2P5DVN7-F1
#
_cell.length_a   1.000
_cell.length_b   1.000
_cell.length_c   1.000
_cell.angle_alpha   90.00
_cell.angle_beta   90.00
_cell.angle_gamma   90.00
#
_symmetry.space_group_name_H-M   'P 1'
#
loop_
_entity.id
_entity.type
_entity.pdbx_description
1 polymer ?
#
loop_
_entity_poly.entity_id
_entity_poly.type
_entity_poly.pdbx_seq_one_letter_code
_entity_poly.pdbx_strand_id
1 'polypeptide(L)'
;MSMISKTVSERNIEACKSFGLSEDQVYSAFKMQPIFMLISEKTINKMMKFFLTKLNLEPSAICKYPNLLLLSLEKRIIPRCSVLQLVISTGFMNEDIKLFHPLTRSEKKFVEMLVRKYQQVLPAIVKAHEGKIEFQGCPVVLKL
;
A
#
# COMPACT_ATOMS: atom_id res chain seq x y z
N MET A 1 -5.59 14.58 24.25
CA MET A 1 -4.12 14.68 24.14
C MET A 1 -3.77 14.97 22.68
N SER A 2 -3.24 16.16 22.38
CA SER A 2 -2.66 16.43 21.06
C SER A 2 -1.16 16.19 21.16
N MET A 3 -0.66 15.09 20.60
CA MET A 3 0.78 14.77 20.53
C MET A 3 1.43 15.27 19.22
N ILE A 4 0.69 15.96 18.35
CA ILE A 4 1.21 16.44 17.07
C ILE A 4 1.60 17.90 17.24
N SER A 5 2.88 18.23 17.05
CA SER A 5 3.25 19.65 16.91
C SER A 5 2.60 20.19 15.64
N LYS A 6 2.04 21.39 15.72
CA LYS A 6 1.39 22.07 14.58
C LYS A 6 2.26 22.02 13.31
N THR A 7 3.57 22.19 13.49
CA THR A 7 4.60 22.15 12.44
C THR A 7 4.85 20.79 11.80
N VAL A 8 4.59 19.66 12.49
CA VAL A 8 4.68 18.31 11.89
C VAL A 8 3.44 18.05 11.04
N SER A 9 2.27 18.46 11.53
CA SER A 9 1.02 18.33 10.77
C SER A 9 1.04 19.16 9.48
N GLU A 10 1.51 20.40 9.54
CA GLU A 10 1.62 21.29 8.37
C GLU A 10 2.56 20.71 7.30
N ARG A 11 3.73 20.19 7.68
CA ARG A 11 4.67 19.56 6.73
C ARG A 11 4.09 18.32 6.06
N ASN A 12 3.37 17.49 6.81
CA ASN A 12 2.72 16.30 6.25
C ASN A 12 1.58 16.67 5.28
N ILE A 13 0.82 17.73 5.58
CA ILE A 13 -0.19 18.27 4.67
C ILE A 13 0.46 18.76 3.36
N GLU A 14 1.54 19.54 3.45
CA GLU A 14 2.26 20.02 2.26
C GLU A 14 2.88 18.87 1.44
N ALA A 15 3.41 17.84 2.11
CA ALA A 15 3.88 16.64 1.42
C ALA A 15 2.76 15.96 0.63
N CYS A 16 1.57 15.78 1.22
CA CYS A 16 0.41 15.24 0.51
C CYS A 16 0.00 16.14 -0.67
N LYS A 17 -0.06 17.46 -0.48
CA LYS A 17 -0.40 18.42 -1.55
C LYS A 17 0.59 18.40 -2.71
N SER A 18 1.88 18.13 -2.44
CA SER A 18 2.90 17.98 -3.49
C SER A 18 2.63 16.82 -4.45
N PHE A 19 1.78 15.86 -4.06
CA PHE A 19 1.29 14.78 -4.94
C PHE A 19 -0.05 15.12 -5.61
N GLY A 20 -0.50 16.38 -5.60
CA GLY A 20 -1.74 16.81 -6.25
C GLY A 20 -3.01 16.56 -5.43
N LEU A 21 -2.89 16.25 -4.14
CA LEU A 21 -4.04 16.11 -3.25
C LEU A 21 -4.58 17.48 -2.84
N SER A 22 -5.91 17.62 -2.83
CA SER A 22 -6.55 18.82 -2.27
C SER A 22 -6.52 18.80 -0.73
N GLU A 23 -6.64 19.97 -0.10
CA GLU A 23 -6.71 20.07 1.36
C GLU A 23 -7.88 19.26 1.94
N ASP A 24 -9.04 19.27 1.27
CA ASP A 24 -10.20 18.46 1.67
C ASP A 24 -9.92 16.96 1.61
N GLN A 25 -9.17 16.48 0.62
CA GLN A 25 -8.79 15.07 0.53
C GLN A 25 -7.85 14.68 1.67
N VAL A 26 -6.87 15.53 1.98
CA VAL A 26 -5.94 15.31 3.09
C VAL A 26 -6.67 15.32 4.43
N TYR A 27 -7.59 16.28 4.62
CA TYR A 27 -8.40 16.37 5.83
C TYR A 27 -9.37 15.20 6.00
N SER A 28 -9.95 14.73 4.89
CA SER A 28 -10.81 13.53 4.88
C SER A 28 -10.02 12.29 5.28
N ALA A 29 -8.82 12.11 4.73
CA ALA A 29 -7.91 11.04 5.15
C ALA A 29 -7.58 11.16 6.65
N PHE A 30 -7.36 12.39 7.15
CA PHE A 30 -6.98 12.62 8.55
C PHE A 30 -8.10 12.25 9.51
N LYS A 31 -9.34 12.59 9.17
CA LYS A 31 -10.53 12.15 9.91
C LYS A 31 -10.64 10.64 9.98
N MET A 32 -10.33 9.93 8.89
CA MET A 32 -10.38 8.46 8.83
C MET A 32 -9.27 7.79 9.62
N GLN A 33 -8.06 8.38 9.63
CA GLN A 33 -6.91 7.82 10.34
C GLN A 33 -5.98 8.93 10.85
N PRO A 34 -6.22 9.50 12.04
CA PRO A 34 -5.41 10.60 12.55
C PRO A 34 -3.92 10.26 12.71
N ILE A 35 -3.60 8.98 12.90
CA ILE A 35 -2.23 8.50 13.14
C ILE A 35 -1.33 8.68 11.90
N PHE A 36 -1.86 8.74 10.68
CA PHE A 36 -0.97 8.93 9.52
C PHE A 36 -0.29 10.31 9.54
N MET A 37 -0.87 11.30 10.23
CA MET A 37 -0.20 12.60 10.42
C MET A 37 0.96 12.55 11.42
N LEU A 38 1.19 11.42 12.10
CA LEU A 38 2.33 11.19 12.99
C LEU A 38 3.54 10.59 12.27
N ILE A 39 3.38 10.06 11.07
CA ILE A 39 4.51 9.46 10.34
C ILE A 39 5.39 10.56 9.74
N SER A 40 6.65 10.23 9.47
CA SER A 40 7.57 11.20 8.89
C SER A 40 7.18 11.56 7.46
N GLU A 41 7.42 12.82 7.08
CA GLU A 41 7.31 13.30 5.70
C GLU A 41 8.07 12.39 4.71
N LYS A 42 9.27 11.93 5.12
CA LYS A 42 10.08 10.96 4.35
C LYS A 42 9.32 9.66 4.10
N THR A 43 8.57 9.16 5.09
CA THR A 43 7.74 7.96 4.95
C THR A 43 6.59 8.20 3.97
N ILE A 44 5.88 9.33 4.09
CA ILE A 44 4.80 9.71 3.16
C ILE A 44 5.34 9.75 1.73
N ASN A 45 6.43 10.49 1.51
CA ASN A 45 7.05 10.63 0.20
C ASN A 45 7.49 9.28 -0.38
N LYS A 46 8.09 8.40 0.42
CA LYS A 46 8.53 7.07 -0.01
C LYS A 46 7.34 6.19 -0.42
N MET A 47 6.29 6.17 0.39
CA MET A 47 5.08 5.38 0.15
C MET A 47 4.31 5.87 -1.06
N MET A 48 4.08 7.18 -1.17
CA MET A 48 3.39 7.78 -2.31
C MET A 48 4.13 7.50 -3.61
N LYS A 49 5.45 7.74 -3.66
CA LYS A 49 6.26 7.41 -4.84
C LYS A 49 6.14 5.95 -5.24
N PHE A 50 6.17 5.02 -4.29
CA PHE A 50 5.98 3.60 -4.59
C PHE A 50 4.60 3.31 -5.20
N PHE A 51 3.51 3.80 -4.60
CA PHE A 51 2.16 3.56 -5.11
C PHE A 51 1.92 4.17 -6.49
N LEU A 52 2.41 5.39 -6.72
CA LEU A 52 2.31 6.08 -7.99
C LEU A 52 3.11 5.38 -9.09
N THR A 53 4.36 4.99 -8.81
CA THR A 53 5.29 4.50 -9.84
C THR A 53 5.24 3.00 -10.06
N LYS A 54 4.98 2.20 -9.02
CA LYS A 54 4.99 0.73 -9.09
C LYS A 54 3.60 0.11 -9.17
N LEU A 55 2.58 0.81 -8.64
CA LEU A 55 1.19 0.34 -8.67
C LEU A 55 0.29 1.19 -9.57
N ASN A 56 0.81 2.27 -10.18
CA ASN A 56 0.04 3.18 -11.05
C ASN A 56 -1.26 3.67 -10.39
N LEU A 57 -1.19 3.98 -9.09
CA LEU A 57 -2.35 4.44 -8.33
C LEU A 57 -2.43 5.96 -8.28
N GLU A 58 -3.65 6.46 -8.45
CA GLU A 58 -3.95 7.87 -8.26
C GLU A 58 -3.80 8.28 -6.79
N PRO A 59 -3.23 9.47 -6.49
CA PRO A 59 -3.10 9.99 -5.12
C PRO A 59 -4.42 9.96 -4.35
N SER A 60 -5.50 10.36 -5.01
CA SER A 60 -6.85 10.41 -4.44
C SER A 60 -7.37 9.03 -4.04
N ALA A 61 -6.98 7.96 -4.74
CA ALA A 61 -7.34 6.60 -4.40
C ALA A 61 -6.60 6.12 -3.15
N ILE A 62 -5.33 6.51 -3.00
CA ILE A 62 -4.51 6.19 -1.80
C ILE A 62 -5.08 6.91 -0.57
N CYS A 63 -5.50 8.18 -0.71
CA CYS A 63 -6.09 8.95 0.39
C CYS A 63 -7.40 8.39 0.95
N LYS A 64 -8.13 7.57 0.18
CA LYS A 64 -9.30 6.83 0.68
C LYS A 64 -8.91 5.72 1.67
N TYR A 65 -7.63 5.33 1.71
CA TYR A 65 -7.11 4.24 2.54
C TYR A 65 -5.82 4.67 3.29
N PRO A 66 -5.89 5.68 4.18
CA PRO A 66 -4.71 6.24 4.86
C PRO A 66 -3.96 5.22 5.73
N ASN A 67 -4.63 4.12 6.13
CA ASN A 67 -4.01 3.00 6.83
C ASN A 67 -2.85 2.36 6.06
N LEU A 68 -2.83 2.46 4.73
CA LEU A 68 -1.73 1.94 3.91
C LEU A 68 -0.42 2.63 4.24
N LEU A 69 -0.45 3.94 4.51
CA LEU A 69 0.73 4.74 4.84
C LEU A 69 1.36 4.37 6.18
N LEU A 70 0.62 3.66 7.05
CA LEU A 70 1.10 3.17 8.34
C LEU A 70 1.81 1.82 8.25
N LEU A 71 1.75 1.13 7.11
CA LEU A 71 2.35 -0.19 6.93
C LEU A 71 3.83 -0.05 6.52
N SER A 72 4.66 -1.00 6.93
CA SER A 72 6.05 -1.05 6.46
C SER A 72 6.08 -1.33 4.96
N LEU A 73 6.72 -0.44 4.21
CA LEU A 73 6.90 -0.60 2.77
C LEU A 73 7.70 -1.87 2.45
N GLU A 74 8.85 -2.03 3.10
CA GLU A 74 9.85 -3.06 2.80
C GLU A 74 9.45 -4.41 3.38
N LYS A 75 8.95 -4.43 4.61
CA LYS A 75 8.64 -5.68 5.31
C LYS A 75 7.26 -6.22 4.99
N ARG A 76 6.34 -5.40 4.46
CA ARG A 76 4.95 -5.80 4.27
C ARG A 76 4.39 -5.47 2.90
N ILE A 77 4.46 -4.22 2.44
CA ILE A 77 3.82 -3.84 1.17
C ILE A 77 4.52 -4.53 0.00
N ILE A 78 5.84 -4.41 -0.12
CA ILE A 78 6.60 -4.97 -1.24
C ILE A 78 6.46 -6.50 -1.34
N PRO A 79 6.69 -7.30 -0.27
CA PRO A 79 6.55 -8.76 -0.37
C PRO A 79 5.14 -9.18 -0.77
N ARG A 80 4.11 -8.48 -0.28
CA ARG A 80 2.72 -8.78 -0.62
C ARG A 80 2.37 -8.37 -2.04
N CYS A 81 2.92 -7.26 -2.53
CA CYS A 81 2.80 -6.87 -3.94
C CYS A 81 3.48 -7.90 -4.85
N SER A 82 4.65 -8.43 -4.49
CA SER A 82 5.32 -9.51 -5.25
C SER A 82 4.45 -10.78 -5.32
N VAL A 83 3.81 -11.17 -4.22
CA VAL A 83 2.87 -12.30 -4.22
C VAL A 83 1.67 -12.02 -5.13
N LEU A 84 1.05 -10.85 -5.01
CA LEU A 84 -0.08 -10.47 -5.85
C LEU A 84 0.29 -10.44 -7.33
N GLN A 85 1.47 -9.91 -7.68
CA GLN A 85 1.97 -9.90 -9.05
C GLN A 85 2.03 -11.31 -9.62
N LEU A 86 2.60 -12.27 -8.88
CA LEU A 86 2.68 -13.66 -9.34
C LEU A 86 1.31 -14.29 -9.55
N VAL A 87 0.36 -14.06 -8.65
CA VAL A 87 -0.99 -14.64 -8.76
C VAL A 87 -1.80 -13.98 -9.89
N ILE A 88 -1.64 -12.68 -10.12
CA ILE A 88 -2.29 -11.96 -11.22
C ILE A 88 -1.72 -12.44 -12.56
N SER A 89 -0.39 -12.57 -12.68
CA SER A 89 0.26 -13.01 -13.92
C SER A 89 -0.11 -14.43 -14.35
N THR A 90 -0.65 -15.27 -13.48
CA THR A 90 -1.12 -16.62 -13.83
C THR A 90 -2.58 -16.69 -14.23
N GLY A 91 -3.31 -15.57 -14.17
CA GLY A 91 -4.76 -15.53 -14.42
C GLY A 91 -5.60 -16.24 -13.35
N PHE A 92 -5.01 -16.60 -12.20
CA PHE A 92 -5.75 -17.24 -11.10
C PHE A 92 -6.65 -16.28 -10.32
N MET A 93 -6.53 -14.98 -10.60
CA MET A 93 -7.30 -13.92 -10.00
C MET A 93 -7.79 -12.98 -11.08
N ASN A 94 -9.10 -12.71 -11.05
CA ASN A 94 -9.68 -11.62 -11.84
C ASN A 94 -9.14 -10.28 -11.33
N GLU A 95 -9.07 -9.31 -12.23
CA GLU A 95 -8.59 -7.94 -11.98
C GLU A 95 -9.37 -7.19 -10.89
N ASP A 96 -10.53 -7.73 -10.47
CA ASP A 96 -11.44 -7.16 -9.46
C ASP A 96 -10.93 -7.26 -8.00
N ILE A 97 -9.73 -7.77 -7.76
CA ILE A 97 -9.17 -7.74 -6.41
C ILE A 97 -8.82 -6.32 -6.06
N LYS A 98 -9.60 -5.78 -5.11
CA LYS A 98 -9.26 -4.57 -4.35
C LYS A 98 -7.87 -4.77 -3.75
N LEU A 99 -6.84 -4.27 -4.42
CA LEU A 99 -5.41 -4.38 -4.06
C LEU A 99 -5.17 -4.12 -2.56
N PHE A 100 -5.92 -3.18 -2.00
CA PHE A 100 -5.80 -2.80 -0.60
C PHE A 100 -6.28 -3.85 0.39
N HIS A 101 -7.18 -4.75 -0.02
CA HIS A 101 -7.71 -5.77 0.89
C HIS A 101 -6.60 -6.74 1.34
N PRO A 102 -5.84 -7.42 0.45
CA PRO A 102 -4.71 -8.26 0.86
C PRO A 102 -3.60 -7.49 1.60
N LEU A 103 -3.28 -6.26 1.17
CA LEU A 103 -2.23 -5.46 1.80
C LEU A 103 -2.53 -5.14 3.28
N THR A 104 -3.80 -4.93 3.61
CA THR A 104 -4.24 -4.53 4.96
C THR A 104 -4.56 -5.70 5.90
N ARG A 105 -4.70 -6.94 5.40
CA ARG A 105 -4.97 -8.13 6.26
C ARG A 105 -3.83 -8.43 7.24
N SER A 106 -4.15 -9.05 8.38
CA SER A 106 -3.11 -9.61 9.27
C SER A 106 -2.24 -10.63 8.53
N GLU A 107 -1.04 -10.90 9.04
CA GLU A 107 -0.11 -11.85 8.44
C GLU A 107 -0.72 -13.24 8.25
N LYS A 108 -1.32 -13.78 9.32
CA LYS A 108 -2.04 -15.06 9.27
C LYS A 108 -3.07 -15.10 8.15
N LYS A 109 -3.93 -14.07 8.06
CA LYS A 109 -4.98 -13.99 7.04
C LYS A 109 -4.42 -13.87 5.63
N PHE A 110 -3.33 -13.10 5.45
CA PHE A 110 -2.66 -12.98 4.15
C PHE A 110 -2.09 -14.32 3.68
N VAL A 111 -1.39 -15.02 4.58
CA VAL A 111 -0.79 -16.33 4.31
C VAL A 111 -1.86 -17.36 3.96
N GLU A 112 -2.96 -17.42 4.71
CA GLU A 112 -4.08 -18.34 4.42
C GLU A 112 -4.75 -18.02 3.07
N MET A 113 -4.98 -16.74 2.78
CA MET A 113 -5.70 -16.29 1.59
C MET A 113 -4.92 -16.49 0.28
N LEU A 114 -3.60 -16.26 0.30
CA LEU A 114 -2.78 -16.20 -0.91
C LEU A 114 -1.63 -17.22 -0.88
N VAL A 115 -0.81 -17.22 0.17
CA VAL A 115 0.41 -18.04 0.20
C VAL A 115 0.05 -19.53 0.23
N ARG A 116 -0.67 -19.99 1.25
CA ARG A 116 -1.07 -21.40 1.38
C ARG A 116 -1.97 -21.86 0.23
N LYS A 117 -2.84 -20.98 -0.26
CA LYS A 117 -3.76 -21.29 -1.36
C LYS A 117 -3.03 -21.62 -2.66
N TYR A 118 -1.97 -20.88 -2.99
CA TYR A 118 -1.30 -21.00 -4.28
C TYR A 118 0.10 -21.63 -4.21
N GLN A 119 0.70 -21.86 -3.03
CA GLN A 119 2.08 -22.36 -2.92
C GLN A 119 2.33 -23.72 -3.63
N GLN A 120 1.31 -24.57 -3.74
CA GLN A 120 1.45 -25.87 -4.40
C GLN A 120 1.54 -25.75 -5.93
N VAL A 121 0.80 -24.79 -6.49
CA VAL A 121 0.79 -24.53 -7.95
C VAL A 121 1.82 -23.48 -8.36
N LEU A 122 2.18 -22.58 -7.44
CA LEU A 122 3.13 -21.49 -7.60
C LEU A 122 4.15 -21.46 -6.43
N PRO A 123 5.14 -22.37 -6.42
CA PRO A 123 6.13 -22.43 -5.34
C PRO A 123 6.92 -21.12 -5.14
N ALA A 124 7.03 -20.30 -6.19
CA ALA A 124 7.65 -18.98 -6.15
C ALA A 124 6.96 -17.99 -5.19
N ILE A 125 5.67 -18.18 -4.87
CA ILE A 125 4.94 -17.31 -3.94
C ILE A 125 5.55 -17.30 -2.54
N VAL A 126 6.12 -18.42 -2.08
CA VAL A 126 6.80 -18.48 -0.77
C VAL A 126 8.03 -17.58 -0.79
N LYS A 127 8.84 -17.64 -1.85
CA LYS A 127 10.01 -16.77 -2.01
C LYS A 127 9.62 -15.29 -2.14
N ALA A 128 8.54 -14.97 -2.85
CA ALA A 128 8.01 -13.62 -2.93
C ALA A 128 7.59 -13.09 -1.56
N HIS A 129 6.88 -13.91 -0.79
CA HIS A 129 6.43 -13.57 0.57
C HIS A 129 7.59 -13.33 1.54
N GLU A 130 8.69 -14.08 1.40
CA GLU A 130 9.93 -13.88 2.14
C GLU A 130 10.75 -12.65 1.68
N GLY A 131 10.27 -11.91 0.68
CA GLY A 131 10.97 -10.76 0.12
C GLY A 131 12.17 -11.12 -0.77
N LYS A 132 12.28 -12.37 -1.22
CA LYS A 132 13.37 -12.87 -2.09
C LYS A 132 13.08 -12.67 -3.58
N ILE A 133 11.93 -12.10 -3.93
CA ILE A 133 11.57 -11.73 -5.30
C ILE A 133 11.28 -10.23 -5.33
N GLU A 134 12.03 -9.52 -6.16
CA GLU A 134 11.86 -8.08 -6.36
C GLU A 134 10.52 -7.77 -7.03
N PHE A 135 9.79 -6.81 -6.47
CA PHE A 135 8.56 -6.32 -7.07
C PHE A 135 8.87 -5.36 -8.22
N GLN A 136 8.60 -5.79 -9.45
CA GLN A 136 8.89 -4.99 -10.64
C GLN A 136 7.81 -3.96 -10.97
N GLY A 137 6.61 -4.13 -10.42
CA GLY A 137 5.43 -3.32 -10.72
C GLY A 137 4.26 -4.19 -11.16
N CYS A 138 3.04 -3.67 -11.08
CA CYS A 138 1.87 -4.42 -11.55
C CYS A 138 1.70 -4.21 -13.06
N PRO A 139 1.59 -5.28 -13.87
CA PRO A 139 1.41 -5.17 -15.32
C PRO A 139 0.01 -4.68 -15.72
N VAL A 140 -0.93 -4.66 -14.77
CA VAL A 140 -2.33 -4.24 -14.97
C VAL A 140 -2.61 -2.99 -14.15
N VAL A 141 -3.38 -2.06 -14.71
CA VAL A 141 -3.93 -0.93 -13.95
C VAL A 141 -4.92 -1.49 -12.95
N LEU A 142 -4.53 -1.52 -11.68
CA LEU A 142 -5.37 -2.01 -10.60
C LEU A 142 -6.51 -1.01 -10.38
N LYS A 143 -7.73 -1.39 -10.76
CA LYS A 143 -8.92 -0.60 -10.47
C LYS A 143 -9.22 -0.72 -8.97
N LEU A 144 -9.35 0.42 -8.31
CA LEU A 144 -9.60 0.54 -6.87
C LEU A 144 -11.02 1.03 -6.58
#